data_AF-A0A519JYA3-F1
#
_entry.id   AF-A0A519JYA3-F1
#
_cell.length_a   1.000
_cell.length_b   1.000
_cell.length_c   1.000
_cell.angle_alpha   90.00
_cell.angle_beta   90.00
_cell.angle_gamma   90.00
#
_symmetry.space_group_name_H-M   'P 1'
#
loop_
_entity.id
_entity.type
_entity.pdbx_description
1 polymer ?
#
loop_
_entity_poly.entity_id
_entity_poly.type
_entity_poly.pdbx_seq_one_letter_code
_entity_poly.pdbx_strand_id
1 'polypeptide(L)'
;PGQDLFQYYDDNGARHCIGSGDVNCYIKEITGEDFTAKDFRAWAGSVNALCGFLSMDECTSATDCKRKVTEVIDSVAKKLGNTRTVCKKYYIDPTVIATFENGNISKYKPGEDIANNKLNPDEEALVRLLENEKIAEVAA
;
A
#
# COMPACT_ATOMS: atom_id res chain seq x y z
N PRO A 1 0.75 -1.56 35.66
CA PRO A 1 -0.15 -0.78 34.77
C PRO A 1 0.51 -0.49 33.42
N GLY A 2 0.14 -1.05 32.27
CA GLY A 2 -0.75 -2.14 31.85
C GLY A 2 -0.56 -2.20 30.32
N GLN A 3 -0.18 -3.34 29.75
CA GLN A 3 0.50 -3.48 28.44
C GLN A 3 -0.29 -3.00 27.20
N ASP A 4 -1.59 -2.74 27.32
CA ASP A 4 -2.46 -2.45 26.18
C ASP A 4 -2.63 -0.93 25.97
N LEU A 5 -2.40 -0.43 24.75
CA LEU A 5 -2.50 1.00 24.44
C LEU A 5 -3.93 1.44 24.07
N PHE A 6 -4.66 0.64 23.29
CA PHE A 6 -5.99 0.98 22.78
C PHE A 6 -7.08 0.39 23.68
N GLN A 7 -7.83 1.27 24.35
CA GLN A 7 -8.83 0.89 25.34
C GLN A 7 -9.98 1.90 25.37
N TYR A 8 -11.15 1.44 25.82
CA TYR A 8 -12.32 2.30 26.02
C TYR A 8 -13.05 1.92 27.32
N TYR A 9 -13.92 2.82 27.78
CA TYR A 9 -14.84 2.55 28.90
C TYR A 9 -16.24 2.35 28.34
N ASP A 10 -16.96 1.33 28.83
CA ASP A 10 -18.37 1.14 28.51
C ASP A 10 -19.28 2.02 29.38
N ASP A 11 -20.60 1.95 29.12
CA ASP A 11 -21.61 2.72 29.84
C ASP A 11 -21.68 2.40 31.35
N ASN A 12 -21.14 1.24 31.78
CA ASN A 12 -21.05 0.85 33.19
C ASN A 12 -19.74 1.30 33.83
N GLY A 13 -18.87 2.00 33.09
CA GLY A 13 -17.55 2.42 33.54
C GLY A 13 -16.52 1.29 33.58
N ALA A 14 -16.82 0.12 32.98
CA ALA A 14 -15.87 -0.97 32.87
C ALA A 14 -14.90 -0.71 31.70
N ARG A 15 -13.63 -1.08 31.90
CA ARG A 15 -12.55 -0.85 30.93
C ARG A 15 -12.37 -2.06 30.03
N HIS A 16 -12.31 -1.82 28.72
CA HIS A 16 -12.15 -2.83 27.69
C HIS A 16 -10.91 -2.55 26.83
N CYS A 17 -10.17 -3.61 26.49
CA CYS A 17 -9.05 -3.53 25.55
C CYS A 17 -9.53 -3.76 24.12
N ILE A 18 -8.87 -3.10 23.16
CA ILE A 18 -9.12 -3.28 21.73
C ILE A 18 -7.96 -4.08 21.13
N GLY A 19 -8.26 -5.29 20.67
CA GLY A 19 -7.33 -6.18 19.97
C GLY A 19 -7.49 -6.17 18.45
N SER A 20 -6.68 -6.97 17.77
CA SER A 20 -6.74 -7.12 16.31
C SER A 20 -8.05 -7.77 15.82
N GLY A 21 -8.67 -8.62 16.63
CA GLY A 21 -9.98 -9.21 16.35
C GLY A 21 -11.06 -8.14 16.24
N ASP A 22 -11.11 -7.23 17.21
CA ASP A 22 -12.10 -6.14 17.27
C ASP A 22 -11.98 -5.22 16.04
N VAL A 23 -10.75 -4.86 15.66
CA VAL A 23 -10.49 -4.02 14.48
C VAL A 23 -10.95 -4.72 13.19
N ASN A 24 -10.65 -6.01 13.00
CA ASN A 24 -11.07 -6.72 11.80
C ASN A 24 -12.60 -6.94 11.76
N CYS A 25 -13.23 -7.22 12.90
CA CYS A 25 -14.68 -7.29 13.00
C CYS A 25 -15.32 -5.96 12.59
N TYR A 26 -14.79 -4.84 13.11
CA TYR A 26 -15.27 -3.51 12.75
C TYR A 26 -15.11 -3.19 11.26
N ILE A 27 -13.93 -3.47 10.67
CA ILE A 27 -13.69 -3.27 9.22
C ILE A 27 -14.73 -4.04 8.40
N LYS A 28 -14.98 -5.31 8.73
CA LYS A 28 -15.96 -6.13 8.03
C LYS A 28 -17.38 -5.59 8.18
N GLU A 29 -17.75 -5.13 9.38
CA GLU A 29 -19.07 -4.54 9.65
C GLU A 29 -19.33 -3.29 8.81
N ILE A 30 -18.36 -2.36 8.76
CA ILE A 30 -18.57 -1.08 8.07
C ILE A 30 -18.44 -1.16 6.55
N THR A 31 -17.67 -2.13 6.04
CA THR A 31 -17.46 -2.31 4.60
C THR A 31 -18.47 -3.26 3.98
N GLY A 32 -18.98 -4.23 4.76
CA GLY A 32 -19.79 -5.34 4.25
C GLY A 32 -18.99 -6.36 3.42
N GLU A 33 -17.66 -6.21 3.38
CA GLU A 33 -16.75 -6.98 2.54
C GLU A 33 -15.71 -7.72 3.41
N ASP A 34 -15.02 -8.70 2.84
CA ASP A 34 -14.00 -9.49 3.55
C ASP A 34 -12.63 -8.78 3.63
N PHE A 35 -12.64 -7.45 3.81
CA PHE A 35 -11.42 -6.68 4.06
C PHE A 35 -10.92 -6.86 5.50
N THR A 36 -9.61 -6.74 5.65
CA THR A 36 -8.88 -6.83 6.91
C THR A 36 -7.91 -5.67 7.07
N ALA A 37 -7.36 -5.49 8.27
CA ALA A 37 -6.31 -4.51 8.52
C ALA A 37 -5.06 -4.71 7.63
N LYS A 38 -4.84 -5.93 7.13
CA LYS A 38 -3.74 -6.23 6.20
C LYS A 38 -3.93 -5.55 4.85
N ASP A 39 -5.17 -5.44 4.37
CA ASP A 39 -5.49 -4.86 3.06
C ASP A 39 -5.16 -3.37 3.03
N PHE A 40 -5.45 -2.64 4.11
CA PHE A 40 -5.01 -1.25 4.27
C PHE A 40 -3.49 -1.09 4.21
N ARG A 41 -2.73 -2.04 4.79
CA ARG A 41 -1.26 -2.03 4.71
C ARG A 41 -0.76 -2.36 3.30
N ALA A 42 -1.44 -3.24 2.57
CA ALA A 42 -1.10 -3.58 1.19
C ALA A 42 -1.41 -2.43 0.22
N TRP A 43 -2.54 -1.76 0.43
CA TRP A 43 -2.91 -0.54 -0.26
C TRP A 43 -1.85 0.55 -0.04
N ALA A 44 -1.58 0.89 1.23
CA ALA A 44 -0.58 1.89 1.58
C ALA A 44 0.83 1.53 1.05
N GLY A 45 1.22 0.26 1.10
CA GLY A 45 2.51 -0.18 0.57
C GLY A 45 2.63 0.02 -0.95
N SER A 46 1.55 -0.23 -1.68
CA SER A 46 1.47 -0.03 -3.13
C SER A 46 1.48 1.44 -3.52
N VAL A 47 0.74 2.29 -2.79
CA VAL A 47 0.77 3.76 -2.97
C VAL A 47 2.18 4.29 -2.72
N ASN A 48 2.82 3.89 -1.61
CA ASN A 48 4.19 4.32 -1.30
C ASN A 48 5.22 3.84 -2.34
N ALA A 49 5.03 2.64 -2.92
CA ALA A 49 5.88 2.15 -3.99
C ALA A 49 5.71 3.00 -5.26
N LEU A 50 4.47 3.29 -5.66
CA LEU A 50 4.17 4.16 -6.80
C LEU A 50 4.85 5.53 -6.64
N CYS A 51 4.65 6.20 -5.51
CA CYS A 51 5.27 7.51 -5.26
C CYS A 51 6.80 7.42 -5.25
N GLY A 52 7.36 6.35 -4.67
CA GLY A 52 8.80 6.09 -4.68
C GLY A 52 9.35 5.97 -6.09
N PHE A 53 8.66 5.24 -6.97
CA PHE A 53 9.05 5.07 -8.37
C PHE A 53 8.90 6.35 -9.19
N LEU A 54 7.84 7.13 -8.98
CA LEU A 54 7.63 8.41 -9.64
C LEU A 54 8.70 9.46 -9.26
N SER A 55 9.35 9.29 -8.11
CA SER A 55 10.44 10.16 -7.66
C SER A 55 11.81 9.75 -8.22
N MET A 56 11.89 8.65 -8.96
CA MET A 56 13.12 8.16 -9.58
C MET A 56 13.23 8.64 -11.03
N ASP A 57 14.45 8.87 -11.48
CA ASP A 57 14.74 9.06 -12.91
C ASP A 57 14.48 7.78 -13.71
N GLU A 58 14.33 7.92 -15.02
CA GLU A 58 14.20 6.80 -15.95
C GLU A 58 15.37 5.81 -15.83
N CYS A 59 15.08 4.54 -16.09
CA CYS A 59 16.10 3.49 -16.01
C CYS A 59 17.09 3.61 -17.17
N THR A 60 18.38 3.66 -16.85
CA THR A 60 19.44 3.75 -17.87
C THR A 60 19.90 2.38 -18.37
N SER A 61 19.61 1.31 -17.62
CA SER A 61 19.92 -0.08 -17.96
C SER A 61 19.06 -1.04 -17.14
N ALA A 62 19.05 -2.33 -17.51
CA ALA A 62 18.36 -3.36 -16.74
C ALA A 62 18.93 -3.51 -15.30
N THR A 63 20.24 -3.30 -15.12
CA THR A 63 20.87 -3.34 -13.79
C THR A 63 20.47 -2.15 -12.94
N ASP A 64 20.42 -0.95 -13.54
CA ASP A 64 19.93 0.26 -12.86
C ASP A 64 18.46 0.12 -12.45
N CYS A 65 17.63 -0.43 -13.33
CA CYS A 65 16.22 -0.70 -13.04
C CYS A 65 16.05 -1.61 -11.81
N LYS A 66 16.75 -2.75 -11.77
CA LYS A 66 16.73 -3.67 -10.62
C LYS A 66 17.20 -3.01 -9.33
N ARG A 67 18.22 -2.14 -9.41
CA ARG A 67 18.73 -1.37 -8.26
C ARG A 67 17.65 -0.41 -7.73
N LYS A 68 17.00 0.36 -8.61
CA LYS A 68 15.91 1.29 -8.25
C LYS A 68 14.69 0.57 -7.66
N VAL A 69 14.29 -0.56 -8.24
CA VAL A 69 13.24 -1.43 -7.67
C VAL A 69 13.60 -1.88 -6.27
N THR A 70 14.83 -2.31 -6.05
CA THR A 70 15.30 -2.73 -4.73
C THR A 70 15.22 -1.58 -3.71
N GLU A 71 15.68 -0.39 -4.10
CA GLU A 71 15.69 0.81 -3.27
C GLU A 71 14.28 1.25 -2.84
N VAL A 72 13.32 1.24 -3.77
CA VAL A 72 11.92 1.59 -3.47
C VAL A 72 11.29 0.56 -2.52
N ILE A 73 11.51 -0.74 -2.76
CA ILE A 73 10.97 -1.79 -1.88
C ILE A 73 11.59 -1.68 -0.47
N ASP A 74 12.87 -1.36 -0.35
CA ASP A 74 13.51 -1.13 0.96
C ASP A 74 12.90 0.05 1.71
N SER A 75 12.60 1.14 1.00
CA SER A 75 11.91 2.30 1.57
C SER A 75 10.53 1.94 2.11
N VAL A 76 9.74 1.18 1.33
CA VAL A 76 8.42 0.68 1.76
C VAL A 76 8.54 -0.29 2.93
N ALA A 77 9.50 -1.21 2.88
CA ALA A 77 9.78 -2.18 3.94
C ALA A 77 10.09 -1.48 5.27
N LYS A 78 10.93 -0.44 5.23
CA LYS A 78 11.24 0.40 6.39
C LYS A 78 9.99 1.09 6.95
N LYS A 79 9.14 1.67 6.08
CA LYS A 79 7.90 2.34 6.50
C LYS A 79 6.91 1.37 7.15
N LEU A 80 6.77 0.16 6.61
CA LEU A 80 5.83 -0.84 7.12
C LEU A 80 6.38 -1.64 8.31
N GLY A 81 7.68 -1.55 8.62
CA GLY A 81 8.31 -2.37 9.65
C GLY A 81 8.41 -3.85 9.27
N ASN A 82 8.59 -4.14 7.97
CA ASN A 82 8.67 -5.48 7.42
C ASN A 82 10.01 -5.71 6.71
N THR A 83 10.33 -6.96 6.37
CA THR A 83 11.48 -7.24 5.50
C THR A 83 11.15 -6.95 4.03
N ARG A 84 12.17 -6.70 3.21
CA ARG A 84 12.04 -6.52 1.75
C ARG A 84 11.22 -7.64 1.12
N THR A 85 11.54 -8.89 1.44
CA THR A 85 10.85 -10.07 0.90
C THR A 85 9.37 -10.10 1.29
N VAL A 86 9.04 -9.76 2.54
CA VAL A 86 7.65 -9.71 3.01
C VAL A 86 6.89 -8.59 2.31
N CYS A 87 7.48 -7.40 2.18
CA CYS A 87 6.84 -6.29 1.48
C CYS A 87 6.60 -6.58 0.00
N LYS A 88 7.62 -7.07 -0.71
CA LYS A 88 7.50 -7.44 -2.12
C LYS A 88 6.42 -8.51 -2.35
N LYS A 89 6.27 -9.48 -1.43
CA LYS A 89 5.33 -10.60 -1.61
C LYS A 89 3.90 -10.26 -1.22
N TYR A 90 3.68 -9.42 -0.21
CA TYR A 90 2.36 -9.28 0.41
C TYR A 90 1.83 -7.86 0.54
N TYR A 91 2.66 -6.83 0.35
CA TYR A 91 2.26 -5.45 0.64
C TYR A 91 2.50 -4.46 -0.51
N ILE A 92 3.10 -4.91 -1.61
CA ILE A 92 3.26 -4.10 -2.81
C ILE A 92 2.60 -4.88 -3.94
N ASP A 93 1.64 -4.27 -4.61
CA ASP A 93 1.02 -4.85 -5.79
C ASP A 93 2.09 -5.00 -6.90
N PRO A 94 2.28 -6.22 -7.45
CA PRO A 94 3.32 -6.46 -8.45
C PRO A 94 3.11 -5.69 -9.75
N THR A 95 1.88 -5.24 -10.06
CA THR A 95 1.59 -4.37 -11.21
C THR A 95 2.39 -3.08 -11.11
N VAL A 96 2.48 -2.47 -9.93
CA VAL A 96 3.21 -1.20 -9.73
C VAL A 96 4.69 -1.36 -10.08
N ILE A 97 5.31 -2.49 -9.68
CA ILE A 97 6.70 -2.80 -10.01
C ILE A 97 6.85 -3.03 -11.52
N ALA A 98 5.96 -3.84 -12.11
CA ALA A 98 6.00 -4.13 -13.54
C ALA A 98 5.84 -2.87 -14.40
N THR A 99 4.95 -1.95 -14.01
CA THR A 99 4.74 -0.67 -14.69
C THR A 99 6.00 0.20 -14.66
N PHE A 100 6.76 0.19 -13.56
CA PHE A 100 8.07 0.84 -13.48
C PHE A 100 9.10 0.19 -14.40
N GLU A 101 9.22 -1.14 -14.34
CA GLU A 101 10.18 -1.90 -15.16
C GLU A 101 9.90 -1.75 -16.67
N ASN A 102 8.64 -1.57 -17.05
CA ASN A 102 8.21 -1.34 -18.44
C ASN A 102 8.33 0.14 -18.88
N GLY A 103 8.78 1.05 -18.01
CA GLY A 103 8.91 2.48 -18.32
C GLY A 103 7.57 3.24 -18.42
N ASN A 104 6.47 2.65 -17.97
CA ASN A 104 5.12 3.23 -18.06
C ASN A 104 4.73 4.04 -16.81
N ILE A 105 5.52 3.99 -15.73
CA ILE A 105 5.13 4.58 -14.43
C ILE A 105 4.79 6.06 -14.51
N SER A 106 5.47 6.81 -15.39
CA SER A 106 5.33 8.25 -15.54
C SER A 106 3.95 8.67 -16.05
N LYS A 107 3.16 7.74 -16.60
CA LYS A 107 1.77 7.95 -17.01
C LYS A 107 0.82 8.13 -15.82
N TYR A 108 1.21 7.65 -14.64
CA TYR A 108 0.36 7.60 -13.44
C TYR A 108 0.81 8.62 -12.39
N LYS A 109 1.10 9.86 -12.81
CA LYS A 109 1.37 10.95 -11.87
C LYS A 109 0.07 11.36 -11.15
N PRO A 110 0.11 11.63 -9.83
CA PRO A 110 -1.01 12.23 -9.11
C PRO A 110 -1.52 13.49 -9.81
N GLY A 111 -2.85 13.62 -9.89
CA GLY A 111 -3.47 14.84 -10.40
C GLY A 111 -3.35 15.99 -9.39
N GLU A 112 -3.62 17.21 -9.85
CA GLU A 112 -3.74 18.38 -8.97
C GLU A 112 -5.16 18.54 -8.38
N ASP A 113 -6.12 17.77 -8.89
CA ASP A 113 -7.53 17.98 -8.62
C ASP A 113 -7.99 17.24 -7.36
N ILE A 114 -8.24 18.00 -6.30
CA ILE A 114 -8.73 17.53 -4.99
C ILE A 114 -10.27 17.49 -4.99
N ALA A 115 -10.94 17.77 -6.13
CA ALA A 115 -12.38 17.95 -6.18
C ALA A 115 -13.20 16.71 -5.73
N ASN A 116 -12.60 15.51 -5.74
CA ASN A 116 -13.25 14.28 -5.30
C ASN A 116 -12.72 13.85 -3.92
N ASN A 117 -13.41 14.24 -2.84
CA ASN A 117 -13.08 13.95 -1.43
C ASN A 117 -13.03 12.45 -1.02
N LYS A 118 -13.03 11.51 -1.96
CA LYS A 118 -13.07 10.07 -1.68
C LYS A 118 -11.70 9.42 -1.59
N LEU A 119 -10.74 9.87 -2.41
CA LEU A 119 -9.37 9.37 -2.46
C LEU A 119 -8.41 10.55 -2.52
N ASN A 120 -7.23 10.41 -1.94
CA ASN A 120 -6.18 11.39 -2.17
C ASN A 120 -5.55 11.21 -3.57
N PRO A 121 -4.83 12.21 -4.11
CA PRO A 121 -4.27 12.14 -5.47
C PRO A 121 -3.35 10.95 -5.75
N ASP A 122 -2.59 10.47 -4.75
CA ASP A 122 -1.70 9.32 -4.89
C ASP A 122 -2.50 8.01 -4.98
N GLU A 123 -3.57 7.90 -4.20
CA GLU A 123 -4.50 6.77 -4.24
C GLU A 123 -5.24 6.70 -5.57
N GLU A 124 -5.71 7.84 -6.08
CA GLU A 124 -6.34 7.91 -7.40
C GLU A 124 -5.36 7.53 -8.52
N ALA A 125 -4.10 7.96 -8.41
CA ALA A 125 -3.06 7.51 -9.33
C ALA A 125 -2.86 5.99 -9.30
N LEU A 126 -2.89 5.38 -8.12
CA LEU A 126 -2.81 3.92 -7.99
C LEU A 126 -4.03 3.23 -8.60
N VAL A 127 -5.25 3.71 -8.36
CA VAL A 127 -6.48 3.17 -9.00
C VAL A 127 -6.34 3.19 -10.51
N ARG A 128 -5.97 4.35 -11.09
CA ARG A 128 -5.76 4.48 -12.54
C ARG A 128 -4.69 3.52 -13.06
N LEU A 129 -3.61 3.31 -12.32
CA LEU A 129 -2.59 2.33 -12.68
C LEU A 129 -3.16 0.92 -12.73
N LEU A 130 -3.84 0.48 -11.67
CA LEU A 130 -4.37 -0.89 -11.56
C LEU A 130 -5.52 -1.17 -12.54
N GLU A 131 -6.27 -0.15 -12.96
CA GLU A 131 -7.33 -0.28 -13.97
C GLU A 131 -6.78 -0.41 -15.40
N ASN A 132 -5.62 0.20 -15.69
CA ASN A 132 -5.09 0.31 -17.05
C ASN A 132 -3.88 -0.60 -17.33
N GLU A 133 -3.11 -0.95 -16.31
CA GLU A 133 -2.00 -1.88 -16.41
C GLU A 133 -2.46 -3.26 -15.96
N LYS A 134 -2.12 -4.29 -16.74
CA LYS A 134 -2.28 -5.68 -16.33
C LYS A 134 -0.91 -6.24 -16.04
N ILE A 135 -0.81 -7.08 -15.02
CA ILE A 135 0.35 -7.94 -14.85
C ILE A 135 0.40 -8.83 -16.10
N ALA A 136 1.42 -8.65 -16.94
CA ALA A 136 1.79 -9.70 -17.88
C ALA A 136 2.06 -10.93 -17.02
N GLU A 137 1.26 -11.98 -17.21
CA GLU A 137 1.19 -13.18 -16.37
C GLU A 137 2.50 -13.44 -15.64
N VAL A 138 2.46 -13.43 -14.30
CA VAL A 138 3.58 -13.93 -13.50
C VAL A 138 3.77 -15.37 -13.95
N ALA A 139 4.80 -15.62 -14.76
CA ALA A 139 5.27 -16.98 -15.01
C ALA A 139 5.52 -17.59 -13.63
N ALA A 140 4.69 -18.57 -13.30
CA ALA A 140 4.74 -19.35 -12.06
C ALA A 140 6.13 -19.96 -11.85
#